data_AF-A0A176J8W0-F1
#
_entry.id   AF-A0A176J8W0-F1
#
_cell.length_a   1.000
_cell.length_b   1.000
_cell.length_c   1.000
_cell.angle_alpha   90.00
_cell.angle_beta   90.00
_cell.angle_gamma   90.00
#
_symmetry.space_group_name_H-M   'P 1'
#
loop_
_entity.id
_entity.type
_entity.pdbx_description
1 polymer ?
#
loop_
_entity_poly.entity_id
_entity_poly.type
_entity_poly.pdbx_seq_one_letter_code
_entity_poly.pdbx_strand_id
1 'polypeptide(L)' 'MIASIILGLLIFGYATWMVVSFFKKSRQGKCGTCALNKSCKSGCSIVTAEERGDLLKHSNG' A
#
# COMPACT_ATOMS: atom_id res chain seq x y z
N MET A 1 -6.41 39.04 2.99
CA MET A 1 -5.12 38.47 2.55
C MET A 1 -4.84 37.12 3.23
N ILE A 2 -4.82 37.06 4.57
CA ILE A 2 -4.58 35.80 5.33
C ILE A 2 -5.66 34.73 5.13
N ALA A 3 -6.95 35.11 5.07
CA ALA A 3 -8.04 34.15 4.90
C ALA A 3 -7.91 33.28 3.64
N SER A 4 -7.46 33.87 2.53
CA SER A 4 -7.26 33.18 1.26
C SER A 4 -6.10 32.18 1.32
N ILE A 5 -5.03 32.51 2.04
CA ILE A 5 -3.88 31.62 2.26
C ILE A 5 -4.30 30.41 3.10
N ILE A 6 -5.07 30.64 4.16
CA ILE A 6 -5.58 29.56 5.04
C ILE A 6 -6.49 28.61 4.26
N LEU A 7 -7.39 29.15 3.42
CA LEU A 7 -8.24 28.32 2.56
C LEU A 7 -7.42 27.45 1.60
N GLY A 8 -6.38 28.03 0.98
CA GLY A 8 -5.49 27.30 0.09
C GLY A 8 -4.78 26.15 0.83
N LEU A 9 -4.17 26.43 1.98
CA LEU A 9 -3.45 25.42 2.76
C LEU A 9 -4.36 24.31 3.28
N LEU A 10 -5.61 24.61 3.64
CA LEU A 10 -6.58 23.59 4.05
C LEU A 10 -6.91 22.63 2.91
N ILE A 11 -7.18 23.14 1.71
CA ILE A 11 -7.51 22.30 0.55
C ILE A 11 -6.29 21.48 0.11
N PHE A 12 -5.15 22.14 -0.11
CA PHE A 12 -3.93 21.46 -0.56
C PHE A 12 -3.39 20.49 0.49
N GLY A 13 -3.41 20.88 1.77
CA GLY A 13 -3.00 20.04 2.88
C GLY A 13 -3.87 18.78 2.98
N TYR A 14 -5.19 18.93 2.89
CA TYR A 14 -6.11 17.79 2.94
C TYR A 14 -5.95 16.86 1.73
N ALA A 15 -5.86 17.42 0.52
CA ALA A 15 -5.64 16.63 -0.69
C ALA A 15 -4.32 15.84 -0.63
N THR A 16 -3.23 16.49 -0.19
CA THR A 16 -1.92 15.85 -0.05
C THR A 16 -1.95 14.74 0.99
N TRP A 17 -2.62 14.95 2.14
CA TRP A 17 -2.79 13.90 3.14
C TRP A 17 -3.59 12.72 2.59
N MET A 18 -4.70 12.96 1.90
CA MET A 18 -5.48 11.88 1.28
C MET A 18 -4.61 11.04 0.34
N VAL A 19 -3.86 11.69 -0.55
CA VAL A 19 -2.95 11.01 -1.48
C VAL A 19 -1.93 10.17 -0.71
N VAL A 20 -1.21 10.74 0.25
CA VAL A 20 -0.19 10.01 1.05
C VAL A 20 -0.80 8.83 1.82
N SER A 21 -1.98 9.01 2.42
CA SER A 21 -2.70 7.96 3.14
C SER A 21 -3.14 6.83 2.20
N PHE A 22 -3.65 7.19 1.01
CA PHE A 22 -4.07 6.26 -0.01
C PHE A 22 -2.90 5.48 -0.59
N PHE A 23 -1.76 6.13 -0.82
CA PHE A 23 -0.51 5.46 -1.20
C PHE A 23 -0.01 4.53 -0.09
N LYS A 24 -0.06 4.94 1.18
CA LYS A 24 0.32 4.08 2.31
C LYS A 24 -0.59 2.86 2.42
N LYS A 25 -1.89 3.01 2.15
CA LYS A 25 -2.86 1.92 2.16
C LYS A 25 -2.82 1.05 0.90
N SER A 26 -2.50 1.63 -0.26
CA SER A 26 -2.27 0.90 -1.51
C SER A 26 -1.04 -0.01 -1.39
N ARG A 27 0.02 0.46 -0.72
CA ARG A 27 1.22 -0.35 -0.41
C ARG A 27 0.97 -1.45 0.62
N GLN A 28 -0.16 -1.46 1.33
CA GLN A 28 -0.49 -2.56 2.23
C GLN A 28 -0.95 -3.83 1.48
N GLY A 29 -1.22 -3.75 0.17
CA GLY A 29 -1.48 -4.91 -0.69
C GLY A 29 -2.51 -5.91 -0.12
N LYS A 30 -2.50 -7.14 -0.65
CA LYS A 30 -3.41 -8.22 -0.21
C LYS A 30 -3.15 -8.65 1.26
N CYS A 31 -1.98 -8.32 1.82
CA CYS A 31 -1.62 -8.62 3.21
C CYS A 31 -2.14 -7.61 4.24
N GLY A 32 -2.58 -6.41 3.83
CA GLY A 32 -3.13 -5.39 4.73
C GLY A 32 -4.51 -5.73 5.30
N THR A 33 -5.27 -6.59 4.61
CA THR A 33 -6.57 -7.10 5.06
C THR A 33 -6.48 -8.47 5.73
N CYS A 34 -5.29 -9.06 5.78
CA CYS A 34 -5.10 -10.41 6.31
C CYS A 34 -4.97 -10.35 7.84
N ALA A 35 -5.87 -11.04 8.56
CA ALA A 35 -5.79 -11.17 10.03
C ALA A 35 -4.46 -11.78 10.51
N LEU A 36 -3.73 -12.45 9.61
CA LEU A 36 -2.43 -13.07 9.83
C LEU A 36 -1.25 -12.12 9.54
N ASN A 37 -1.44 -10.80 9.48
CA ASN A 37 -0.36 -9.83 9.25
C ASN A 37 0.74 -9.91 10.34
N LYS A 38 0.37 -10.29 11.58
CA LYS A 38 1.27 -10.33 12.74
C LYS A 38 2.20 -11.56 12.78
N SER A 39 1.83 -12.64 12.09
CA SER A 39 2.57 -13.91 12.10
C SER A 39 3.21 -14.24 10.75
N CYS A 40 2.89 -13.48 9.69
CA CYS A 40 3.48 -13.68 8.37
C CYS A 40 4.90 -13.09 8.36
N LYS A 41 5.90 -13.91 8.72
CA LYS A 41 7.33 -13.56 8.69
C LYS A 41 7.92 -13.61 7.27
N SER A 42 7.19 -14.22 6.33
CA SER A 42 7.54 -14.34 4.92
C SER A 42 7.02 -13.10 4.18
N GLY A 43 7.95 -12.31 3.62
CA GLY A 43 7.63 -11.07 2.92
C GLY A 43 6.50 -11.27 1.92
N CYS A 44 5.41 -10.54 2.10
CA CYS A 44 4.26 -10.53 1.21
C CYS A 44 4.63 -9.74 -0.05
N SER A 45 5.54 -10.30 -0.84
CA SER A 45 5.97 -9.73 -2.11
C SER A 45 4.81 -9.82 -3.10
N ILE A 46 4.58 -8.72 -3.81
CA ILE A 46 3.68 -8.64 -4.95
C ILE A 46 4.21 -9.55 -6.07
N VAL A 47 3.85 -10.83 -6.03
CA VAL A 47 4.22 -11.79 -7.07
C VAL A 47 3.55 -11.35 -8.37
N THR A 48 4.33 -10.71 -9.23
CA THR A 48 3.93 -10.39 -10.61
C THR A 48 3.78 -11.70 -11.37
N ALA A 49 2.93 -11.74 -12.40
CA ALA A 49 2.54 -12.99 -13.08
C ALA A 49 3.73 -13.88 -13.50
N GLU A 50 4.89 -13.26 -13.77
CA GLU A 50 6.15 -13.92 -14.11
C GLU A 50 6.75 -14.75 -12.96
N GLU A 51 6.69 -14.29 -11.70
CA GLU A 51 7.27 -14.98 -10.54
C GLU A 51 6.45 -16.20 -10.06
N ARG A 52 5.17 -16.32 -10.45
CA ARG A 52 4.34 -17.50 -10.12
C ARG A 52 4.84 -18.78 -10.81
N GLY A 53 5.52 -18.65 -11.95
CA GLY A 53 6.05 -19.79 -12.70
C GLY A 53 7.15 -20.54 -11.95
N ASP A 54 7.98 -19.83 -11.18
CA ASP A 54 9.13 -20.42 -10.48
C ASP A 54 8.70 -21.10 -9.16
N LEU A 55 7.74 -20.50 -8.44
CA LEU A 55 7.21 -21.06 -7.18
C LEU A 55 6.41 -22.36 -7.37
N LEU A 56 5.73 -22.54 -8.51
CA LEU A 56 5.02 -23.79 -8.82
C LEU A 56 5.98 -24.95 -9.12
N LYS A 57 7.21 -24.67 -9.58
CA LYS A 57 8.24 -25.70 -9.79
C LYS A 57 8.79 -26.25 -8.48
N HIS A 58 8.90 -25.41 -7.45
CA HIS A 58 9.42 -25.84 -6.14
C HIS A 58 8.38 -26.59 -5.28
N SER A 59 7.08 -26.43 -5.55
CA SER A 59 6.01 -27.13 -4.79
C SER A 59 5.77 -28.58 -5.23
N ASN A 60 6.35 -29.03 -6.35
CA ASN A 60 6.16 -30.38 -6.92
C ASN A 60 7.46 -31.22 -6.87
N GLY A 61 8.32 -31.00 -5.87
CA GLY A 61 9.55 -31.75 -5.61
C GLY A 61 9.56 -32.37 -4.23
#